data_AF-A0ABD3FLB2-F1
#
_entry.id   AF-A0ABD3FLB2-F1
#
_cell.length_a   1.000
_cell.length_b   1.000
_cell.length_c   1.000
_cell.angle_alpha   90.00
_cell.angle_beta   90.00
_cell.angle_gamma   90.00
#
_symmetry.space_group_name_H-M   'P 1'
#
loop_
_entity.id
_entity.type
_entity.pdbx_description
1 polymer ?
#
loop_
_entity_poly.entity_id
_entity_poly.type
_entity_poly.pdbx_seq_one_letter_code
_entity_poly.pdbx_strand_id
1 'polypeptide(L)'
;MLRLLPKRPLMFRIKPFVQESMQALPPAQLRLLAETLRIDLRGCEDRGDIERVLTGLVCLDQDTSLGIFLAWLRSTGRQKNGILASKKPQFNHTFLPAISSDNQAKPERVKDHHLDDEIKEKLSELDILEASFKKAERLVHTGTPSFEKLKQFLLELTVLRAKEQAARAFLVKAENEIAQAIFISMSAHDCHFEQLMRSTLYKQLQDNEEMKKKLQKSHEELDRADETRKQLEEHVSQLKNERGDARKVAYCYKRQLRVCNKRMEKLQTGDSSFFRDQTVMLRQAVATLLDWYETQ
;
A
#
# COMPACT_ATOMS: atom_id res chain seq x y z
N MET A 1 -4.80 23.71 -28.66
CA MET A 1 -4.70 22.23 -28.58
C MET A 1 -3.87 21.85 -27.35
N LEU A 2 -4.51 21.57 -26.23
CA LEU A 2 -3.87 20.93 -25.06
C LEU A 2 -4.80 19.78 -24.65
N ARG A 3 -4.36 18.56 -24.94
CA ARG A 3 -5.10 17.33 -24.60
C ARG A 3 -5.07 17.17 -23.08
N LEU A 4 -6.23 17.36 -22.46
CA LEU A 4 -6.50 16.97 -21.08
C LEU A 4 -6.32 15.44 -20.98
N LEU A 5 -5.27 15.01 -20.29
CA LEU A 5 -5.17 13.63 -19.81
C LEU A 5 -6.22 13.43 -18.70
N PRO A 6 -7.07 12.39 -18.78
CA PRO A 6 -8.10 12.18 -17.77
C PRO A 6 -7.43 11.70 -16.47
N LYS A 7 -7.68 12.44 -15.38
CA LYS A 7 -7.51 11.93 -14.01
C LYS A 7 -8.27 10.60 -13.92
N ARG A 8 -7.58 9.46 -13.87
CA ARG A 8 -8.23 8.18 -13.61
C ARG A 8 -8.68 8.17 -12.14
N PRO A 9 -9.98 8.09 -11.83
CA PRO A 9 -10.44 8.00 -10.46
C PRO A 9 -10.09 6.61 -9.91
N LEU A 10 -9.70 6.53 -8.64
CA LEU A 10 -9.51 5.31 -7.85
C LEU A 10 -10.76 4.38 -7.83
N MET A 11 -11.90 4.85 -8.34
CA MET A 11 -13.18 4.12 -8.46
C MET A 11 -13.10 2.81 -9.25
N PHE A 12 -12.11 2.60 -10.13
CA PHE A 12 -12.09 1.42 -11.02
C PHE A 12 -11.38 0.16 -10.48
N ARG A 13 -10.79 0.19 -9.27
CA ARG A 13 -10.05 -0.97 -8.73
C ARG A 13 -10.72 -1.71 -7.56
N ILE A 14 -11.79 -1.17 -6.98
CA ILE A 14 -12.46 -1.81 -5.83
C ILE A 14 -13.28 -3.02 -6.28
N LYS A 15 -14.06 -2.87 -7.35
CA LYS A 15 -14.88 -3.95 -7.91
C LYS A 15 -14.08 -5.23 -8.25
N PRO A 16 -12.97 -5.17 -9.00
CA PRO A 16 -12.18 -6.38 -9.28
C PRO A 16 -11.57 -6.97 -8.01
N PHE A 17 -11.11 -6.15 -7.06
CA PHE A 17 -10.56 -6.62 -5.78
C PHE A 17 -11.60 -7.35 -4.92
N VAL A 18 -12.80 -6.78 -4.79
CA VAL A 18 -13.92 -7.38 -4.03
C VAL A 18 -14.38 -8.67 -4.69
N GLN A 19 -14.48 -8.67 -6.02
CA GLN A 19 -14.87 -9.85 -6.80
C GLN A 19 -13.86 -10.99 -6.67
N GLU A 20 -12.56 -10.72 -6.80
CA GLU A 20 -11.49 -11.71 -6.58
C GLU A 20 -11.51 -12.25 -5.14
N SER A 21 -11.73 -11.37 -4.17
CA SER A 21 -11.81 -11.75 -2.75
C SER A 21 -13.03 -12.64 -2.47
N MET A 22 -14.17 -12.41 -3.13
CA MET A 22 -15.37 -13.24 -2.97
C MET A 22 -15.27 -14.59 -3.69
N GLN A 23 -14.64 -14.62 -4.86
CA GLN A 23 -14.39 -15.86 -5.59
C GLN A 23 -13.43 -16.81 -4.83
N ALA A 24 -12.52 -16.25 -4.03
CA ALA A 24 -11.61 -17.01 -3.19
C ALA A 24 -12.26 -17.62 -1.93
N LEU A 25 -13.48 -17.20 -1.55
CA LEU A 25 -14.13 -17.65 -0.32
C LEU A 25 -14.95 -18.94 -0.51
N PRO A 26 -14.90 -19.89 0.45
CA PRO A 26 -15.82 -21.02 0.49
C PRO A 26 -17.29 -20.59 0.65
N PRO A 27 -18.27 -21.37 0.16
CA PRO A 27 -19.70 -21.04 0.22
C PRO A 27 -20.22 -20.77 1.64
N ALA A 28 -19.69 -21.47 2.64
CA ALA A 28 -20.05 -21.26 4.05
C ALA A 28 -19.61 -19.88 4.56
N GLN A 29 -18.47 -19.37 4.09
CA GLN A 29 -17.95 -18.06 4.48
C GLN A 29 -18.69 -16.92 3.77
N LEU A 30 -19.15 -17.14 2.53
CA LEU A 30 -20.00 -16.18 1.82
C LEU A 30 -21.35 -15.96 2.51
N ARG A 31 -21.95 -17.02 3.07
CA ARG A 31 -23.19 -16.91 3.86
C ARG A 31 -22.98 -16.17 5.19
N LEU A 32 -21.88 -16.44 5.88
CA LEU A 32 -21.50 -15.72 7.10
C LEU A 32 -21.24 -14.23 6.84
N LEU A 33 -20.62 -13.90 5.70
CA LEU A 33 -20.41 -12.52 5.27
C LEU A 33 -21.75 -11.83 4.97
N ALA A 34 -22.67 -12.50 4.28
CA ALA A 34 -24.00 -11.98 4.00
C ALA A 34 -24.80 -11.71 5.29
N GLU A 35 -24.70 -12.60 6.28
CA GLU A 35 -25.30 -12.40 7.60
C GLU A 35 -24.67 -11.20 8.34
N THR A 36 -23.34 -11.05 8.26
CA THR A 36 -22.62 -9.91 8.85
C THR A 36 -23.03 -8.58 8.21
N LEU A 37 -23.27 -8.58 6.90
CA LEU A 37 -23.75 -7.43 6.14
C LEU A 37 -25.28 -7.28 6.18
N ARG A 38 -25.99 -8.15 6.93
CA ARG A 38 -27.45 -8.19 7.05
C ARG A 38 -28.19 -8.24 5.70
N ILE A 39 -27.64 -8.96 4.74
CA ILE A 39 -28.24 -9.15 3.42
C ILE A 39 -29.21 -10.32 3.49
N ASP A 40 -30.45 -10.10 3.09
CA ASP A 40 -31.41 -11.18 2.92
C ASP A 40 -31.07 -11.97 1.65
N LEU A 41 -30.71 -13.24 1.82
CA LEU A 41 -30.36 -14.15 0.73
C LEU A 41 -31.58 -14.92 0.20
N ARG A 42 -32.80 -14.64 0.67
CA ARG A 42 -34.04 -15.25 0.17
C ARG A 42 -34.23 -14.91 -1.32
N GLY A 43 -33.97 -15.89 -2.20
CA GLY A 43 -34.04 -15.74 -3.66
C GLY A 43 -32.69 -15.87 -4.38
N CYS A 44 -31.59 -16.06 -3.67
CA CYS A 44 -30.28 -16.39 -4.27
C CYS A 44 -30.07 -17.91 -4.23
N GLU A 45 -30.32 -18.60 -5.33
CA GLU A 45 -30.14 -20.07 -5.42
C GLU A 45 -28.69 -20.43 -5.80
N ASP A 46 -28.04 -19.59 -6.62
CA ASP A 46 -26.71 -19.82 -7.13
C ASP A 46 -25.63 -18.99 -6.41
N ARG A 47 -24.43 -19.58 -6.29
CA ARG A 47 -23.24 -18.91 -5.75
C ARG A 47 -22.93 -17.60 -6.48
N GLY A 48 -23.13 -17.58 -7.80
CA GLY A 48 -22.90 -16.40 -8.63
C GLY A 48 -23.83 -15.23 -8.28
N ASP A 49 -25.06 -15.50 -7.88
CA ASP A 49 -25.99 -14.45 -7.45
C ASP A 49 -25.62 -13.88 -6.09
N ILE A 50 -25.18 -14.72 -5.16
CA ILE A 50 -24.68 -14.30 -3.85
C ILE A 50 -23.45 -13.39 -4.03
N GLU A 51 -22.49 -13.79 -4.86
CA GLU A 51 -21.29 -13.00 -5.17
C GLU A 51 -21.64 -11.66 -5.83
N ARG A 52 -22.61 -11.65 -6.75
CA ARG A 52 -23.07 -10.44 -7.45
C ARG A 52 -23.76 -9.46 -6.51
N VAL A 53 -24.63 -9.94 -5.62
CA VAL A 53 -25.33 -9.11 -4.63
C VAL A 53 -24.35 -8.53 -3.62
N LEU A 54 -23.45 -9.36 -3.08
CA LEU A 54 -22.43 -8.92 -2.13
C LEU A 54 -21.45 -7.92 -2.77
N THR A 55 -20.95 -8.21 -3.97
CA THR A 55 -20.06 -7.29 -4.70
C THR A 55 -20.78 -5.99 -5.04
N GLY A 56 -22.06 -6.08 -5.43
CA GLY A 56 -22.91 -4.93 -5.71
C GLY A 56 -23.06 -4.02 -4.51
N LEU A 57 -23.42 -4.57 -3.35
CA LEU A 57 -23.58 -3.81 -2.11
C LEU A 57 -22.26 -3.14 -1.70
N VAL A 58 -21.18 -3.91 -1.64
CA VAL A 58 -19.86 -3.41 -1.23
C VAL A 58 -19.31 -2.32 -2.16
N CYS A 59 -19.62 -2.40 -3.45
CA CYS A 59 -19.20 -1.39 -4.42
C CYS A 59 -20.11 -0.15 -4.43
N LEU A 60 -21.38 -0.29 -4.05
CA LEU A 60 -22.36 0.79 -3.97
C LEU A 60 -22.24 1.59 -2.67
N ASP A 61 -21.99 0.93 -1.54
CA ASP A 61 -21.85 1.54 -0.23
C ASP A 61 -20.39 1.43 0.28
N GLN A 62 -19.59 2.42 -0.13
CA GLN A 62 -18.15 2.46 0.14
C GLN A 62 -17.80 2.90 1.57
N ASP A 63 -18.75 3.47 2.31
CA ASP A 63 -18.50 4.04 3.63
C ASP A 63 -18.78 3.01 4.74
N THR A 64 -19.86 2.24 4.60
CA THR A 64 -20.28 1.29 5.66
C THR A 64 -20.00 -0.16 5.27
N SER A 65 -20.59 -0.64 4.18
CA SER A 65 -20.49 -2.05 3.79
C SER A 65 -19.08 -2.47 3.35
N LEU A 66 -18.31 -1.59 2.69
CA LEU A 66 -16.90 -1.83 2.37
C LEU A 66 -16.03 -1.89 3.64
N GLY A 67 -16.29 -1.03 4.62
CA GLY A 67 -15.60 -1.06 5.91
C GLY A 67 -15.83 -2.38 6.66
N ILE A 68 -17.09 -2.82 6.73
CA ILE A 68 -17.48 -4.10 7.35
C ILE A 68 -16.86 -5.27 6.60
N PHE A 69 -16.88 -5.28 5.27
CA PHE A 69 -16.27 -6.31 4.43
C PHE A 69 -14.75 -6.44 4.68
N LEU A 70 -14.03 -5.32 4.71
CA LEU A 70 -12.58 -5.32 4.96
C LEU A 70 -12.24 -5.73 6.41
N ALA A 71 -13.05 -5.33 7.38
CA ALA A 71 -12.90 -5.74 8.77
C ALA A 71 -13.16 -7.26 8.93
N TRP A 72 -14.20 -7.77 8.27
CA TRP A 72 -14.54 -9.18 8.26
C TRP A 72 -13.44 -10.02 7.60
N LEU A 73 -12.92 -9.61 6.43
CA LEU A 73 -11.80 -10.27 5.74
C LEU A 73 -10.54 -10.35 6.61
N ARG A 74 -10.26 -9.33 7.42
CA ARG A 74 -9.14 -9.33 8.37
C ARG A 74 -9.36 -10.27 9.56
N SER A 75 -10.61 -10.37 10.03
CA SER A 75 -10.98 -11.29 11.11
C SER A 75 -10.89 -12.76 10.66
N THR A 76 -11.37 -13.06 9.46
CA THR A 76 -11.37 -14.42 8.89
C THR A 76 -10.01 -14.84 8.33
N GLY A 77 -9.22 -13.89 7.82
CA GLY A 77 -7.86 -14.10 7.29
C GLY A 77 -6.78 -14.38 8.35
N ARG A 78 -7.11 -14.30 9.65
CA ARG A 78 -6.16 -14.59 10.74
C ARG A 78 -6.02 -16.07 11.08
N GLN A 79 -6.81 -16.97 10.47
CA GLN A 79 -6.80 -18.39 10.83
C GLN A 79 -6.33 -19.39 9.78
N LYS A 80 -6.35 -19.13 8.45
CA LYS A 80 -5.85 -20.12 7.47
C LYS A 80 -5.24 -19.48 6.21
N ASN A 81 -3.95 -19.73 6.02
CA ASN A 81 -3.21 -19.81 4.75
C ASN A 81 -3.01 -18.53 3.89
N GLY A 82 -1.88 -17.85 4.11
CA GLY A 82 -0.70 -18.12 3.27
C GLY A 82 -0.52 -17.48 1.87
N ILE A 83 -1.37 -16.58 1.36
CA ILE A 83 -1.14 -16.05 -0.03
C ILE A 83 -1.10 -14.51 -0.14
N LEU A 84 -1.66 -13.74 0.79
CA LEU A 84 -1.62 -12.26 0.73
C LEU A 84 -0.51 -11.62 1.58
N ALA A 85 0.28 -12.41 2.31
CA ALA A 85 1.33 -11.91 3.20
C ALA A 85 2.70 -11.71 2.53
N SER A 86 2.91 -12.12 1.27
CA SER A 86 4.25 -12.13 0.66
C SER A 86 4.61 -10.92 -0.21
N LYS A 87 3.68 -9.99 -0.46
CA LYS A 87 3.99 -8.78 -1.24
C LYS A 87 3.46 -7.53 -0.57
N LYS A 88 4.41 -6.83 0.07
CA LYS A 88 4.36 -5.47 0.67
C LYS A 88 3.92 -5.41 2.14
N PRO A 89 4.87 -5.54 3.09
CA PRO A 89 4.63 -5.19 4.50
C PRO A 89 4.30 -3.69 4.69
N GLN A 90 4.56 -2.86 3.68
CA GLN A 90 4.42 -1.40 3.75
C GLN A 90 2.97 -0.89 3.73
N PHE A 91 1.98 -1.73 3.33
CA PHE A 91 0.56 -1.35 3.33
C PHE A 91 -0.17 -1.72 4.62
N ASN A 92 0.41 -2.62 5.43
CA ASN A 92 -0.20 -3.10 6.68
C ASN A 92 -0.06 -2.10 7.84
N HIS A 93 0.76 -1.06 7.69
CA HIS A 93 1.01 -0.05 8.72
C HIS A 93 0.54 1.37 8.35
N THR A 94 -0.06 1.56 7.18
CA THR A 94 -0.40 2.92 6.69
C THR A 94 -1.64 3.52 7.36
N PHE A 95 -2.47 2.71 8.03
CA PHE A 95 -3.76 3.14 8.59
C PHE A 95 -4.06 2.62 10.00
N LEU A 96 -3.03 2.24 10.76
CA LEU A 96 -3.22 1.97 12.19
C LEU A 96 -2.32 2.90 13.03
N PRO A 97 -2.90 3.66 13.97
CA PRO A 97 -2.26 3.96 15.23
C PRO A 97 -1.48 2.74 15.73
N ALA A 98 -0.17 2.86 15.94
CA ALA A 98 0.55 1.91 16.75
C ALA A 98 0.07 2.07 18.20
N ILE A 99 -1.08 1.48 18.53
CA ILE A 99 -1.48 1.29 19.91
C ILE A 99 -0.62 0.15 20.41
N SER A 100 0.55 0.49 20.96
CA SER A 100 1.31 -0.40 21.82
C SER A 100 0.34 -0.98 22.84
N SER A 101 0.22 -2.29 22.83
CA SER A 101 -0.62 -3.08 23.71
C SER A 101 -0.04 -3.10 25.13
N ASP A 102 0.05 -1.94 25.76
CA ASP A 102 0.38 -1.78 27.18
C ASP A 102 -0.53 -0.69 27.73
N ASN A 103 -1.79 -1.09 27.92
CA ASN A 103 -2.68 -0.67 28.99
C ASN A 103 -4.05 -1.27 28.67
N GLN A 104 -4.26 -2.50 29.14
CA GLN A 104 -5.61 -2.97 29.44
C GLN A 104 -6.18 -2.03 30.51
N ALA A 105 -6.79 -0.93 30.08
CA ALA A 105 -7.81 -0.28 30.87
C ALA A 105 -8.94 -1.31 30.98
N LYS A 106 -8.94 -2.05 32.08
CA LYS A 106 -10.13 -2.77 32.55
C LYS A 106 -11.29 -1.76 32.49
N PRO A 107 -12.41 -2.10 31.86
CA PRO A 107 -13.58 -1.24 31.91
C PRO A 107 -13.97 -1.06 33.37
N GLU A 108 -14.34 0.17 33.70
CA GLU A 108 -14.68 0.75 34.99
C GLU A 108 -15.91 0.11 35.66
N ARG A 109 -16.13 -1.21 35.51
CA ARG A 109 -17.24 -2.00 36.06
C ARG A 109 -17.40 -1.89 37.58
N VAL A 110 -16.35 -1.48 38.28
CA VAL A 110 -16.35 -1.39 39.75
C VAL A 110 -17.15 -0.18 40.24
N LYS A 111 -17.22 0.93 39.49
CA LYS A 111 -18.03 2.09 39.86
C LYS A 111 -19.50 1.90 39.51
N ASP A 112 -19.79 1.28 38.37
CA ASP A 112 -21.16 0.98 37.94
C ASP A 112 -21.88 0.09 38.97
N HIS A 113 -21.22 -0.94 39.48
CA HIS A 113 -21.80 -1.81 40.52
C HIS A 113 -22.06 -1.09 41.84
N HIS A 114 -21.24 -0.10 42.21
CA HIS A 114 -21.43 0.63 43.45
C HIS A 114 -22.65 1.57 43.39
N LEU A 115 -22.84 2.25 42.26
CA LEU A 115 -24.02 3.09 42.03
C LEU A 115 -25.30 2.24 41.94
N ASP A 116 -25.24 1.08 41.28
CA ASP A 116 -26.37 0.14 41.22
C ASP A 116 -26.80 -0.35 42.61
N ASP A 117 -25.83 -0.59 43.50
CA ASP A 117 -26.09 -1.03 44.88
C ASP A 117 -26.67 0.11 45.74
N GLU A 118 -26.18 1.35 45.59
CA GLU A 118 -26.75 2.54 46.25
C GLU A 118 -28.18 2.85 45.76
N ILE A 119 -28.45 2.68 44.46
CA ILE A 119 -29.79 2.85 43.88
C ILE A 119 -30.75 1.81 44.46
N LYS A 120 -30.33 0.54 44.55
CA LYS A 120 -31.14 -0.52 45.17
C LYS A 120 -31.44 -0.24 46.63
N GLU A 121 -30.45 0.25 47.39
CA GLU A 121 -30.63 0.62 48.79
C GLU A 121 -31.68 1.72 48.92
N LYS A 122 -31.58 2.81 48.13
CA LYS A 122 -32.54 3.92 48.17
C LYS A 122 -33.95 3.53 47.73
N LEU A 123 -34.09 2.62 46.77
CA LEU A 123 -35.38 2.07 46.38
C LEU A 123 -35.99 1.20 47.48
N SER A 124 -35.18 0.36 48.14
CA SER A 124 -35.65 -0.46 49.26
C SER A 124 -36.08 0.37 50.48
N GLU A 125 -35.38 1.47 50.78
CA GLU A 125 -35.78 2.43 51.81
C GLU A 125 -37.15 3.07 51.48
N LEU A 126 -37.39 3.40 50.20
CA LEU A 126 -38.66 3.96 49.74
C LEU A 126 -39.80 2.95 49.82
N ASP A 127 -39.58 1.70 49.45
CA ASP A 127 -40.58 0.64 49.54
C ASP A 127 -41.06 0.42 50.98
N ILE A 128 -40.14 0.47 51.95
CA ILE A 128 -40.46 0.34 53.38
C ILE A 128 -41.32 1.53 53.85
N LEU A 129 -40.97 2.75 53.44
CA LEU A 129 -41.73 3.97 53.78
C LEU A 129 -43.09 4.02 53.09
N GLU A 130 -43.21 3.49 51.87
CA GLU A 130 -44.49 3.36 51.17
C GLU A 130 -45.39 2.34 51.88
N ALA A 131 -44.83 1.23 52.35
CA ALA A 131 -45.56 0.23 53.12
C ALA A 131 -46.06 0.78 54.46
N SER A 132 -45.26 1.59 55.16
CA SER A 132 -45.71 2.26 56.39
C SER A 132 -46.83 3.26 56.07
N PHE A 133 -46.63 4.11 55.05
CA PHE A 133 -47.62 5.09 54.62
C PHE A 133 -48.97 4.44 54.27
N LYS A 134 -48.97 3.35 53.49
CA LYS A 134 -50.18 2.58 53.16
C LYS A 134 -50.86 2.00 54.40
N LYS A 135 -50.09 1.66 55.44
CA LYS A 135 -50.64 1.20 56.72
C LYS A 135 -51.32 2.35 57.48
N ALA A 136 -50.69 3.53 57.52
CA ALA A 136 -51.29 4.73 58.12
C ALA A 136 -52.55 5.20 57.35
N GLU A 137 -52.52 5.13 56.02
CA GLU A 137 -53.67 5.42 55.16
C GLU A 137 -54.85 4.50 55.49
N ARG A 138 -54.63 3.17 55.53
CA ARG A 138 -55.66 2.20 55.91
C ARG A 138 -56.24 2.49 57.30
N LEU A 139 -55.41 2.87 58.27
CA LEU A 139 -55.84 3.19 59.63
C LEU A 139 -56.78 4.41 59.68
N VAL A 140 -56.56 5.41 58.82
CA VAL A 140 -57.45 6.56 58.66
C VAL A 140 -58.79 6.17 58.05
N HIS A 141 -58.79 5.23 57.08
CA HIS A 141 -60.00 4.74 56.43
C HIS A 141 -60.78 3.68 57.22
N THR A 142 -60.18 3.06 58.24
CA THR A 142 -60.84 2.08 59.11
C THR A 142 -61.32 2.69 60.44
N GLY A 143 -62.63 2.61 60.70
CA GLY A 143 -63.27 3.03 61.94
C GLY A 143 -63.56 4.53 62.01
N THR A 144 -63.82 5.05 63.21
CA THR A 144 -64.07 6.48 63.41
C THR A 144 -62.78 7.30 63.23
N PRO A 145 -62.85 8.45 62.51
CA PRO A 145 -61.71 9.31 62.31
C PRO A 145 -61.30 9.96 63.63
N SER A 146 -60.01 9.86 63.96
CA SER A 146 -59.42 10.49 65.15
C SER A 146 -58.25 11.36 64.73
N PHE A 147 -58.04 12.48 65.42
CA PHE A 147 -56.96 13.43 65.15
C PHE A 147 -55.57 12.76 65.09
N GLU A 148 -55.28 11.81 65.98
CA GLU A 148 -53.99 11.12 66.01
C GLU A 148 -53.72 10.29 64.74
N LYS A 149 -54.73 9.61 64.19
CA LYS A 149 -54.61 8.85 62.94
C LYS A 149 -54.29 9.77 61.74
N LEU A 150 -54.98 10.90 61.66
CA LEU A 150 -54.74 11.91 60.61
C LEU A 150 -53.35 12.55 60.73
N LYS A 151 -52.92 12.84 61.96
CA LYS A 151 -51.59 13.37 62.25
C LYS A 151 -50.49 12.39 61.85
N GLN A 152 -50.64 11.11 62.18
CA GLN A 152 -49.69 10.06 61.80
C GLN A 152 -49.62 9.89 60.28
N PHE A 153 -50.76 9.88 59.59
CA PHE A 153 -50.82 9.81 58.13
C PHE A 153 -50.09 10.99 57.45
N LEU A 154 -50.31 12.22 57.93
CA LEU A 154 -49.64 13.41 57.38
C LEU A 154 -48.12 13.42 57.66
N LEU A 155 -47.70 12.95 58.83
CA LEU A 155 -46.28 12.75 59.14
C LEU A 155 -45.63 11.73 58.20
N GLU A 156 -46.27 10.59 57.95
CA GLU A 156 -45.73 9.57 57.06
C GLU A 156 -45.73 10.02 55.59
N LEU A 157 -46.76 10.75 55.15
CA LEU A 157 -46.81 11.38 53.82
C LEU A 157 -45.66 12.37 53.61
N THR A 158 -45.40 13.24 54.59
CA THR A 158 -44.32 14.24 54.47
C THR A 158 -42.93 13.60 54.44
N VAL A 159 -42.70 12.56 55.24
CA VAL A 159 -41.45 11.80 55.23
C VAL A 159 -41.25 11.09 53.89
N LEU A 160 -42.29 10.41 53.38
CA LEU A 160 -42.23 9.71 52.09
C LEU A 160 -41.92 10.68 50.95
N ARG A 161 -42.60 11.83 50.90
CA ARG A 161 -42.40 12.85 49.85
C ARG A 161 -41.01 13.46 49.88
N ALA A 162 -40.45 13.71 51.07
CA ALA A 162 -39.10 14.22 51.22
C ALA A 162 -38.05 13.20 50.73
N LYS A 163 -38.24 11.92 51.06
CA LYS A 163 -37.37 10.83 50.62
C LYS A 163 -37.47 10.55 49.12
N GLU A 164 -38.66 10.62 48.54
CA GLU A 164 -38.89 10.50 47.09
C GLU A 164 -38.17 11.62 46.32
N GLN A 165 -38.26 12.87 46.79
CA GLN A 165 -37.56 14.00 46.18
C GLN A 165 -36.04 13.84 46.27
N ALA A 166 -35.52 13.36 47.40
CA ALA A 166 -34.09 13.09 47.56
C ALA A 166 -33.60 11.97 46.62
N ALA A 167 -34.38 10.90 46.45
CA ALA A 167 -34.06 9.81 45.53
C ALA A 167 -34.07 10.28 44.06
N ARG A 168 -35.05 11.09 43.66
CA ARG A 168 -35.07 11.71 42.32
C ARG A 168 -33.85 12.59 42.07
N ALA A 169 -33.48 13.43 43.03
CA ALA A 169 -32.31 14.28 42.92
C ALA A 169 -31.01 13.46 42.81
N PHE A 170 -30.92 12.35 43.54
CA PHE A 170 -29.79 11.42 43.46
C PHE A 170 -29.67 10.77 42.07
N LEU A 171 -30.78 10.25 41.52
CA LEU A 171 -30.79 9.63 40.19
C LEU A 171 -30.37 10.60 39.09
N VAL A 172 -30.92 11.82 39.08
CA VAL A 172 -30.54 12.85 38.10
C VAL A 172 -29.07 13.23 38.21
N LYS A 173 -28.53 13.28 39.43
CA LYS A 173 -27.10 13.55 39.65
C LYS A 173 -26.23 12.41 39.12
N ALA A 174 -26.58 11.16 39.40
CA ALA A 174 -25.86 9.99 38.91
C ALA A 174 -25.87 9.91 37.37
N GLU A 175 -27.02 10.15 36.74
CA GLU A 175 -27.13 10.19 35.26
C GLU A 175 -26.24 11.29 34.65
N ASN A 176 -26.21 12.48 35.26
CA ASN A 176 -25.37 13.58 34.80
C ASN A 176 -23.87 13.27 34.94
N GLU A 177 -23.45 12.62 36.04
CA GLU A 177 -22.06 12.22 36.24
C GLU A 177 -21.61 11.18 35.21
N ILE A 178 -22.47 10.20 34.89
CA ILE A 178 -22.21 9.21 33.84
C ILE A 178 -22.11 9.89 32.47
N ALA A 179 -23.07 10.76 32.14
CA ALA A 179 -23.06 11.49 30.86
C ALA A 179 -21.80 12.37 30.71
N GLN A 180 -21.37 13.03 31.79
CA GLN A 180 -20.17 13.85 31.82
C GLN A 180 -18.90 13.00 31.66
N ALA A 181 -18.81 11.84 32.33
CA ALA A 181 -17.69 10.92 32.18
C ALA A 181 -17.58 10.38 30.74
N ILE A 182 -18.71 10.01 30.14
CA ILE A 182 -18.77 9.59 28.73
C ILE A 182 -18.27 10.72 27.82
N PHE A 183 -18.77 11.94 28.00
CA PHE A 183 -18.36 13.09 27.20
C PHE A 183 -16.85 13.40 27.31
N ILE A 184 -16.29 13.35 28.51
CA ILE A 184 -14.84 13.55 28.72
C ILE A 184 -14.04 12.44 28.04
N SER A 185 -14.48 11.18 28.15
CA SER A 185 -13.78 10.07 27.49
C SER A 185 -13.81 10.20 25.97
N MET A 186 -14.97 10.52 25.39
CA MET A 186 -15.13 10.70 23.95
C MET A 186 -14.27 11.85 23.43
N SER A 187 -14.35 13.01 24.07
CA SER A 187 -13.56 14.20 23.67
C SER A 187 -12.05 13.98 23.80
N ALA A 188 -11.59 13.24 24.81
CA ALA A 188 -10.19 12.85 24.94
C ALA A 188 -9.73 11.92 23.81
N HIS A 189 -10.57 10.93 23.45
CA HIS A 189 -10.29 10.03 22.34
C HIS A 189 -10.27 10.74 20.99
N ASP A 190 -11.21 11.64 20.74
CA ASP A 190 -11.27 12.42 19.49
C ASP A 190 -10.02 13.30 19.33
N CYS A 191 -9.62 14.02 20.39
CA CYS A 191 -8.42 14.86 20.38
C CYS A 191 -7.14 14.05 20.13
N HIS A 192 -6.98 12.92 20.83
CA HIS A 192 -5.83 12.03 20.63
C HIS A 192 -5.82 11.44 19.22
N PHE A 193 -6.98 11.01 18.71
CA PHE A 193 -7.11 10.45 17.36
C PHE A 193 -6.75 11.50 16.30
N GLU A 194 -7.26 12.72 16.41
CA GLU A 194 -6.91 13.82 15.50
C GLU A 194 -5.41 14.11 15.51
N GLN A 195 -4.80 14.20 16.69
CA GLN A 195 -3.37 14.46 16.82
C GLN A 195 -2.53 13.34 16.19
N LEU A 196 -2.94 12.09 16.38
CA LEU A 196 -2.27 10.95 15.80
C LEU A 196 -2.43 10.87 14.28
N MET A 197 -3.63 11.12 13.77
CA MET A 197 -3.89 11.21 12.33
C MET A 197 -3.06 12.33 11.70
N ARG A 198 -3.03 13.50 12.33
CA ARG A 198 -2.25 14.65 11.84
C ARG A 198 -0.76 14.35 11.79
N SER A 199 -0.20 13.78 12.85
CA SER A 199 1.24 13.42 12.89
C SER A 199 1.59 12.35 11.85
N THR A 200 0.74 11.34 11.70
CA THR A 200 0.93 10.26 10.73
C THR A 200 0.87 10.78 9.29
N LEU A 201 -0.14 11.60 8.97
CA LEU A 201 -0.28 12.21 7.65
C LEU A 201 0.87 13.15 7.33
N TYR A 202 1.33 13.95 8.29
CA TYR A 202 2.46 14.84 8.09
C TYR A 202 3.74 14.07 7.75
N LYS A 203 4.00 12.98 8.49
CA LYS A 203 5.14 12.11 8.22
C LYS A 203 5.03 11.41 6.86
N GLN A 204 3.85 10.91 6.51
CA GLN A 204 3.60 10.32 5.20
C GLN A 204 3.83 11.33 4.06
N LEU A 205 3.41 12.59 4.21
CA LEU A 205 3.66 13.63 3.22
C LEU A 205 5.16 13.92 3.08
N GLN A 206 5.88 14.00 4.19
CA GLN A 206 7.32 14.24 4.18
C GLN A 206 8.08 13.11 3.48
N ASP A 207 7.76 11.85 3.80
CA ASP A 207 8.36 10.67 3.19
C ASP A 207 8.06 10.62 1.67
N ASN A 208 6.85 11.01 1.27
CA ASN A 208 6.46 11.04 -0.15
C ASN A 208 7.24 12.11 -0.93
N GLU A 209 7.43 13.30 -0.35
CA GLU A 209 8.24 14.36 -0.94
C GLU A 209 9.73 13.94 -1.04
N GLU A 210 10.27 13.25 -0.04
CA GLU A 210 11.63 12.71 -0.11
C GLU A 210 11.77 11.66 -1.22
N MET A 211 10.81 10.74 -1.31
CA MET A 211 10.80 9.72 -2.36
C MET A 211 10.67 10.34 -3.76
N LYS A 212 9.86 11.38 -3.90
CA LYS A 212 9.72 12.13 -5.16
C LYS A 212 11.03 12.79 -5.57
N LYS A 213 11.76 13.40 -4.63
CA LYS A 213 13.10 13.96 -4.89
C LYS A 213 14.10 12.89 -5.31
N LYS A 214 14.13 11.73 -4.63
CA LYS A 214 14.99 10.59 -5.00
C LYS A 214 14.67 10.07 -6.40
N LEU A 215 13.39 9.95 -6.73
CA LEU A 215 12.93 9.49 -8.04
C LEU A 215 13.33 10.46 -9.14
N GLN A 216 13.18 11.77 -8.91
CA GLN A 216 13.63 12.80 -9.85
C GLN A 216 15.14 12.73 -10.07
N LYS A 217 15.94 12.64 -8.99
CA LYS A 217 17.39 12.50 -9.09
C LYS A 217 17.80 11.24 -9.88
N SER A 218 17.16 10.11 -9.63
CA SER A 218 17.42 8.88 -10.38
C SER A 218 17.04 9.00 -11.85
N HIS A 219 16.00 9.76 -12.18
CA HIS A 219 15.63 10.01 -13.57
C HIS A 219 16.68 10.87 -14.29
N GLU A 220 17.14 11.94 -13.65
CA GLU A 220 18.21 12.79 -14.17
C GLU A 220 19.53 12.01 -14.36
N GLU A 221 19.83 11.06 -13.47
CA GLU A 221 21.00 10.17 -13.61
C GLU A 221 20.85 9.20 -14.79
N LEU A 222 19.64 8.67 -15.01
CA LEU A 222 19.35 7.82 -16.18
C LEU A 222 19.46 8.60 -17.49
N ASP A 223 18.95 9.83 -17.54
CA ASP A 223 19.05 10.68 -18.73
C ASP A 223 20.52 10.98 -19.06
N ARG A 224 21.33 11.32 -18.06
CA ARG A 224 22.78 11.49 -18.23
C ARG A 224 23.46 10.21 -18.72
N ALA A 225 23.10 9.05 -18.15
CA ALA A 225 23.64 7.77 -18.58
C ALA A 225 23.26 7.46 -20.05
N ASP A 226 22.02 7.75 -20.45
CA ASP A 226 21.56 7.57 -21.83
C ASP A 226 22.28 8.52 -22.81
N GLU A 227 22.58 9.75 -22.41
CA GLU A 227 23.40 10.67 -23.20
C GLU A 227 24.82 10.13 -23.40
N THR A 228 25.47 9.66 -22.32
CA THR A 228 26.80 9.05 -22.42
C THR A 228 26.80 7.79 -23.28
N ARG A 229 25.73 6.97 -23.22
CA ARG A 229 25.57 5.80 -24.09
C ARG A 229 25.54 6.21 -25.56
N LYS A 230 24.76 7.24 -25.92
CA LYS A 230 24.67 7.76 -27.29
C LYS A 230 26.03 8.27 -27.79
N GLN A 231 26.75 9.03 -26.98
CA GLN A 231 28.10 9.52 -27.33
C GLN A 231 29.07 8.35 -27.59
N LEU A 232 29.05 7.32 -26.74
CA LEU A 232 29.87 6.13 -26.92
C LEU A 232 29.48 5.34 -28.17
N GLU A 233 28.19 5.21 -28.49
CA GLU A 233 27.71 4.57 -29.71
C GLU A 233 28.18 5.30 -30.97
N GLU A 234 28.18 6.63 -30.95
CA GLU A 234 28.72 7.48 -32.02
C GLU A 234 30.23 7.27 -32.19
N HIS A 235 31.01 7.30 -31.11
CA HIS A 235 32.45 7.04 -31.14
C HIS A 235 32.78 5.64 -31.65
N VAL A 236 32.04 4.61 -31.20
CA VAL A 236 32.22 3.24 -31.70
C VAL A 236 31.93 3.16 -33.20
N SER A 237 30.93 3.90 -33.68
CA SER A 237 30.59 3.95 -35.11
C SER A 237 31.68 4.63 -35.92
N GLN A 238 32.25 5.74 -35.43
CA GLN A 238 33.41 6.41 -36.04
C GLN A 238 34.62 5.47 -36.12
N LEU A 239 35.00 4.84 -35.01
CA LEU A 239 36.12 3.90 -34.96
C LEU A 239 35.91 2.69 -35.88
N LYS A 240 34.67 2.21 -36.03
CA LYS A 240 34.35 1.12 -36.98
C LYS A 240 34.60 1.56 -38.42
N ASN A 241 34.24 2.79 -38.78
CA ASN A 241 34.47 3.36 -40.10
C ASN A 241 35.97 3.55 -40.37
N GLU A 242 36.69 4.20 -39.46
CA GLU A 242 38.14 4.42 -39.56
C GLU A 242 38.90 3.09 -39.68
N ARG A 243 38.53 2.09 -38.86
CA ARG A 243 39.10 0.74 -38.96
C ARG A 243 38.78 0.10 -40.31
N GLY A 244 37.59 0.32 -40.85
CA GLY A 244 37.20 -0.13 -42.18
C GLY A 244 38.07 0.47 -43.27
N ASP A 245 38.33 1.77 -43.21
CA ASP A 245 39.14 2.48 -44.19
C ASP A 245 40.64 2.13 -44.07
N ALA A 246 41.16 2.05 -42.84
CA ALA A 246 42.52 1.56 -42.58
C ALA A 246 42.73 0.13 -43.15
N ARG A 247 41.73 -0.75 -43.01
CA ARG A 247 41.78 -2.10 -43.61
C ARG A 247 41.81 -2.06 -45.13
N LYS A 248 41.02 -1.19 -45.78
CA LYS A 248 41.06 -1.02 -47.24
C LYS A 248 42.44 -0.54 -47.70
N VAL A 249 43.00 0.47 -47.02
CA VAL A 249 44.35 1.01 -47.31
C VAL A 249 45.42 -0.08 -47.15
N ALA A 250 45.41 -0.81 -46.04
CA ALA A 250 46.34 -1.90 -45.79
C ALA A 250 46.23 -3.01 -46.86
N TYR A 251 45.02 -3.33 -47.32
CA TYR A 251 44.81 -4.28 -48.41
C TYR A 251 45.40 -3.80 -49.73
N CYS A 252 45.19 -2.52 -50.09
CA CYS A 252 45.79 -1.91 -51.27
C CYS A 252 47.32 -1.96 -51.24
N TYR A 253 47.95 -1.58 -50.11
CA TYR A 253 49.40 -1.70 -49.95
C TYR A 253 49.89 -3.15 -50.04
N LYS A 254 49.22 -4.10 -49.38
CA LYS A 254 49.55 -5.53 -49.48
C LYS A 254 49.46 -6.04 -50.93
N ARG A 255 48.48 -5.57 -51.71
CA ARG A 255 48.35 -5.90 -53.14
C ARG A 255 49.49 -5.30 -53.96
N GLN A 256 49.84 -4.03 -53.73
CA GLN A 256 50.96 -3.38 -54.41
C GLN A 256 52.29 -4.08 -54.11
N LEU A 257 52.55 -4.40 -52.84
CA LEU A 257 53.74 -5.15 -52.43
C LEU A 257 53.83 -6.52 -53.12
N ARG A 258 52.72 -7.25 -53.24
CA ARG A 258 52.69 -8.51 -54.01
C ARG A 258 53.05 -8.31 -55.49
N VAL A 259 52.59 -7.23 -56.11
CA VAL A 259 52.93 -6.92 -57.51
C VAL A 259 54.41 -6.55 -57.64
N CYS A 260 54.93 -5.72 -56.73
CA CYS A 260 56.35 -5.35 -56.70
C CYS A 260 57.24 -6.58 -56.49
N ASN A 261 56.93 -7.44 -55.51
CA ASN A 261 57.67 -8.67 -55.26
C ASN A 261 57.69 -9.58 -56.49
N LYS A 262 56.54 -9.79 -57.16
CA LYS A 262 56.48 -10.56 -58.41
C LYS A 262 57.31 -9.94 -59.53
N ARG A 263 57.38 -8.61 -59.64
CA ARG A 263 58.24 -7.93 -60.62
C ARG A 263 59.73 -8.12 -60.28
N MET A 264 60.09 -8.02 -59.01
CA MET A 264 61.45 -8.25 -58.53
C MET A 264 61.89 -9.69 -58.77
N GLU A 265 61.05 -10.68 -58.47
CA GLU A 265 61.31 -12.09 -58.77
C GLU A 265 61.56 -12.30 -60.27
N LYS A 266 60.74 -11.68 -61.14
CA LYS A 266 60.93 -11.74 -62.60
C LYS A 266 62.25 -11.13 -63.07
N LEU A 267 62.65 -9.99 -62.49
CA LEU A 267 63.92 -9.34 -62.78
C LEU A 267 65.11 -10.16 -62.28
N GLN A 268 64.97 -10.85 -61.14
CA GLN A 268 66.00 -11.76 -60.60
C GLN A 268 66.15 -13.04 -61.45
N THR A 269 65.06 -13.52 -62.06
CA THR A 269 65.10 -14.64 -63.03
C THR A 269 65.49 -14.21 -64.45
N GLY A 270 65.67 -12.92 -64.71
CA GLY A 270 66.16 -12.45 -66.01
C GLY A 270 67.64 -12.80 -66.18
N ASP A 271 68.01 -13.37 -67.32
CA ASP A 271 69.38 -13.76 -67.66
C ASP A 271 70.32 -12.54 -67.68
N SER A 272 70.87 -12.19 -66.51
CA SER A 272 72.04 -11.31 -66.42
C SER A 272 73.27 -11.95 -67.09
N SER A 273 73.24 -13.28 -67.29
CA SER A 273 74.22 -14.06 -68.07
C SER A 273 74.07 -13.82 -69.56
N PHE A 274 72.86 -13.70 -70.12
CA PHE A 274 72.65 -13.58 -71.57
C PHE A 274 73.34 -12.35 -72.16
N PHE A 275 73.18 -11.19 -71.52
CA PHE A 275 73.87 -9.97 -71.96
C PHE A 275 75.39 -10.08 -71.77
N ARG A 276 75.84 -10.74 -70.69
CA ARG A 276 77.27 -10.94 -70.43
C ARG A 276 77.90 -11.89 -71.45
N ASP A 277 77.23 -12.98 -71.79
CA ASP A 277 77.66 -13.99 -72.77
C ASP A 277 77.64 -13.43 -74.19
N GLN A 278 76.63 -12.62 -74.56
CA GLN A 278 76.64 -11.86 -75.81
C GLN A 278 77.83 -10.90 -75.90
N THR A 279 78.22 -10.26 -74.79
CA THR A 279 79.37 -9.34 -74.77
C THR A 279 80.69 -10.11 -74.94
N VAL A 280 80.80 -11.30 -74.35
CA VAL A 280 81.96 -12.19 -74.53
C VAL A 280 82.04 -12.72 -75.96
N MET A 281 80.91 -13.15 -76.53
CA MET A 281 80.82 -13.59 -77.93
C MET A 281 81.21 -12.49 -78.91
N LEU A 282 80.74 -11.25 -78.69
CA LEU A 282 81.13 -10.10 -79.50
C LEU A 282 82.63 -9.81 -79.38
N ARG A 283 83.23 -9.89 -78.18
CA ARG A 283 84.69 -9.74 -78.02
C ARG A 283 85.46 -10.81 -78.77
N GLN A 284 85.03 -12.07 -78.72
CA GLN A 284 85.67 -13.17 -79.43
C GLN A 284 85.51 -13.05 -80.96
N ALA A 285 84.35 -12.60 -81.44
CA ALA A 285 84.11 -12.32 -82.86
C ALA A 285 84.98 -11.16 -83.39
N VAL A 286 85.16 -10.10 -82.59
CA VAL A 286 86.06 -8.99 -82.92
C VAL A 286 87.52 -9.45 -82.92
N ALA A 287 87.94 -10.24 -81.93
CA ALA A 287 89.31 -10.78 -81.88
C ALA A 287 89.62 -11.68 -83.07
N THR A 288 88.69 -12.58 -83.45
CA THR A 288 88.85 -13.44 -84.62
C THR A 288 88.86 -12.68 -85.94
N LEU A 289 88.09 -11.59 -86.07
CA LEU A 289 88.17 -10.70 -87.23
C LEU A 289 89.48 -9.92 -87.31
N LEU A 290 90.04 -9.52 -86.17
CA LEU A 290 91.35 -8.86 -86.11
C LEU A 290 92.49 -9.83 -86.41
N ASP A 291 92.46 -11.06 -85.87
CA ASP A 291 93.42 -12.13 -86.19
C ASP A 291 93.38 -12.50 -87.69
N TRP A 292 92.19 -12.43 -88.32
CA TRP A 292 92.02 -12.64 -89.76
C TRP A 292 92.60 -11.48 -90.59
N TYR A 293 92.66 -10.27 -90.04
CA TYR A 293 93.24 -9.10 -90.70
C TYR A 293 94.77 -9.04 -90.52
N GLU A 294 95.32 -9.61 -89.45
CA GLU A 294 96.77 -9.71 -89.22
C GLU A 294 97.45 -10.87 -90.00
N THR A 295 96.67 -11.74 -90.64
CA THR A 295 97.15 -12.89 -91.42
C THR A 295 97.05 -12.72 -92.95
N GLN A 296 96.72 -11.51 -93.43
CA GLN A 296 96.88 -11.06 -94.82
C GLN A 296 98.08 -10.12 -94.96
#